data_AF-A0A2G9HQ18-F1
#
_entry.id   AF-A0A2G9HQ18-F1
#
_cell.length_a   1.000
_cell.length_b   1.000
_cell.length_c   1.000
_cell.angle_alpha   90.00
_cell.angle_beta   90.00
_cell.angle_gamma   90.00
#
_symmetry.space_group_name_H-M   'P 1'
#
loop_
_entity.id
_entity.type
_entity.pdbx_description
1 polymer ?
#
loop_
_entity_poly.entity_id
_entity_poly.type
_entity_poly.pdbx_seq_one_letter_code
_entity_poly.pdbx_strand_id
1 'polypeptide(L)'
;MSSSKQVEIKFEDPNPQKWCHPLKEDVYAALKNKENSLLHKTGSLFSPLLFGKFFDPSDAFPLWEFESDSLLPSSCSVEWFQTDTDYVLKAQEIPGLGNDIIQVCIENGKILEISGQQRECRTKDWKKCKWWEHGYVRRIELPDQTDWRKAEAYIKNDVVLEIKMPKIPPDRSHTA
;
A
#
# COMPACT_ATOMS: atom_id res chain seq x y z
N MET A 1 -10.95 -14.71 -20.37
CA MET A 1 -11.30 -14.95 -18.95
C MET A 1 -10.33 -14.14 -18.12
N SER A 2 -10.76 -13.06 -17.45
CA SER A 2 -9.88 -12.29 -16.56
C SER A 2 -9.72 -13.08 -15.25
N SER A 3 -8.49 -13.31 -14.82
CA SER A 3 -8.18 -14.00 -13.56
C SER A 3 -8.28 -12.99 -12.41
N SER A 4 -8.94 -13.36 -11.32
CA SER A 4 -9.03 -12.54 -10.09
C SER A 4 -8.82 -13.44 -8.89
N LYS A 5 -7.87 -13.06 -8.03
CA LYS A 5 -7.54 -13.79 -6.78
C LYS A 5 -7.76 -12.87 -5.60
N GLN A 6 -8.52 -13.33 -4.61
CA GLN A 6 -8.70 -12.57 -3.37
C GLN A 6 -7.43 -12.64 -2.52
N VAL A 7 -7.06 -11.51 -1.91
CA VAL A 7 -5.98 -11.41 -0.93
C VAL A 7 -6.62 -11.28 0.45
N GLU A 8 -6.17 -12.09 1.39
CA GLU A 8 -6.61 -12.01 2.79
C GLU A 8 -6.15 -10.69 3.42
N ILE A 9 -7.08 -9.94 4.02
CA ILE A 9 -6.76 -8.76 4.82
C ILE A 9 -6.68 -9.15 6.29
N LYS A 10 -5.55 -8.84 6.92
CA LYS A 10 -5.36 -9.03 8.36
C LYS A 10 -5.72 -7.75 9.11
N PHE A 11 -6.49 -7.86 10.18
CA PHE A 11 -6.94 -6.70 10.97
C PHE A 11 -6.09 -6.42 12.21
N GLU A 12 -5.11 -7.27 12.46
CA GLU A 12 -4.13 -7.11 13.52
C GLU A 12 -2.77 -7.56 12.97
N ASP A 13 -1.74 -6.74 13.13
CA ASP A 13 -0.36 -7.21 12.98
C ASP A 13 0.18 -7.50 14.39
N PRO A 14 0.57 -8.74 14.70
CA PRO A 14 1.06 -9.11 16.02
C PRO A 14 2.39 -8.44 16.39
N ASN A 15 3.04 -7.71 15.46
CA ASN A 15 4.33 -7.07 15.69
C ASN A 15 4.21 -5.53 15.81
N PRO A 16 4.08 -4.98 17.03
CA PRO A 16 3.99 -3.53 17.26
C PRO A 16 5.31 -2.78 17.04
N GLN A 17 6.43 -3.48 16.82
CA GLN A 17 7.77 -2.90 16.65
C GLN A 17 8.28 -3.05 15.20
N LYS A 18 7.39 -3.02 14.21
CA LYS A 18 7.77 -3.02 12.79
C LYS A 18 8.05 -1.59 12.29
N TRP A 19 8.81 -1.50 11.20
CA TRP A 19 9.20 -0.24 10.54
C TRP A 19 10.05 0.69 11.42
N CYS A 20 10.87 0.13 12.31
CA CYS A 20 11.72 0.92 13.23
C CYS A 20 12.86 1.66 12.53
N HIS A 21 13.16 1.35 11.27
CA HIS A 21 14.15 2.06 10.49
C HIS A 21 13.44 2.87 9.40
N PRO A 22 13.45 4.22 9.49
CA PRO A 22 12.94 5.06 8.43
C PRO A 22 13.89 5.01 7.23
N LEU A 23 13.32 4.93 6.03
CA LEU A 23 14.03 5.13 4.78
C LEU A 23 14.19 6.63 4.54
N LYS A 24 15.39 7.15 4.82
CA LYS A 24 15.73 8.55 4.58
C LYS A 24 16.14 8.80 3.13
N GLU A 25 16.04 10.04 2.69
CA GLU A 25 16.36 10.45 1.32
C GLU A 25 17.82 10.18 0.93
N ASP A 26 18.77 10.42 1.84
CA ASP A 26 20.19 10.13 1.64
C ASP A 26 20.46 8.62 1.51
N VAL A 27 19.78 7.82 2.33
CA VAL A 27 19.82 6.36 2.23
C VAL A 27 19.26 5.90 0.89
N TYR A 28 18.10 6.40 0.48
CA TYR A 28 17.51 6.09 -0.82
C TYR A 28 18.39 6.50 -2.00
N ALA A 29 19.02 7.67 -1.94
CA ALA A 29 19.95 8.14 -2.97
C ALA A 29 21.16 7.20 -3.11
N ALA A 30 21.66 6.63 -2.01
CA ALA A 30 22.72 5.64 -2.02
C ALA A 30 22.29 4.26 -2.55
N LEU A 31 21.00 3.94 -2.51
CA LEU A 31 20.44 2.67 -3.01
C LEU A 31 20.21 2.65 -4.53
N LYS A 32 20.30 3.80 -5.22
CA LYS A 32 19.96 3.96 -6.64
C LYS A 32 20.69 3.01 -7.61
N ASN A 33 21.79 2.39 -7.17
CA ASN A 33 22.56 1.40 -7.93
C ASN A 33 22.32 -0.07 -7.50
N LYS A 34 21.40 -0.34 -6.55
CA LYS A 34 21.04 -1.68 -6.06
C LYS A 34 19.69 -2.13 -6.64
N GLU A 35 19.56 -3.43 -6.92
CA GLU A 35 18.41 -4.05 -7.60
C GLU A 35 17.14 -4.19 -6.73
N ASN A 36 16.74 -3.20 -5.91
CA ASN A 36 15.36 -3.21 -5.39
C ASN A 36 14.41 -2.53 -6.40
N SER A 37 13.95 -3.33 -7.37
CA SER A 37 13.22 -2.88 -8.55
C SER A 37 11.97 -2.02 -8.24
N LEU A 38 11.23 -2.31 -7.16
CA LEU A 38 9.96 -1.61 -6.88
C LEU A 38 10.14 -0.22 -6.26
N LEU A 39 11.16 -0.01 -5.43
CA LEU A 39 11.40 1.29 -4.79
C LEU A 39 11.87 2.33 -5.80
N HIS A 40 12.65 1.89 -6.78
CA HIS A 40 13.22 2.75 -7.82
C HIS A 40 12.34 2.87 -9.06
N LYS A 41 11.22 2.13 -9.13
CA LYS A 41 10.31 2.19 -10.26
C LYS A 41 9.46 3.44 -10.22
N THR A 42 9.66 4.32 -11.20
CA THR A 42 8.83 5.50 -11.41
C THR A 42 7.36 5.13 -11.49
N GLY A 43 6.53 5.81 -10.71
CA GLY A 43 5.08 5.60 -10.74
C GLY A 43 4.59 4.36 -10.00
N SER A 44 5.47 3.61 -9.30
CA SER A 44 5.07 2.51 -8.43
C SER A 44 4.49 3.02 -7.11
N LEU A 45 3.46 2.33 -6.59
CA LEU A 45 2.91 2.55 -5.26
C LEU A 45 3.98 2.50 -4.17
N PHE A 46 5.05 1.72 -4.32
CA PHE A 46 6.10 1.57 -3.31
C PHE A 46 7.25 2.55 -3.46
N SER A 47 7.27 3.36 -4.52
CA SER A 47 8.36 4.31 -4.73
C SER A 47 8.32 5.46 -3.73
N PRO A 48 9.44 5.80 -3.06
CA PRO A 48 9.52 7.00 -2.21
C PRO A 48 9.24 8.31 -2.97
N LEU A 49 9.20 8.28 -4.30
CA LEU A 49 8.95 9.43 -5.18
C LEU A 49 7.58 9.38 -5.86
N LEU A 50 6.60 8.65 -5.31
CA LEU A 50 5.26 8.48 -5.91
C LEU A 50 4.62 9.81 -6.35
N PHE A 51 4.79 10.88 -5.56
CA PHE A 51 4.22 12.22 -5.81
C PHE A 51 5.26 13.24 -6.31
N GLY A 52 6.37 12.79 -6.89
CA GLY A 52 7.46 13.65 -7.35
C GLY A 52 8.33 14.28 -6.24
N LYS A 53 7.98 14.09 -4.97
CA LYS A 53 8.78 14.44 -3.78
C LYS A 53 9.09 13.20 -2.96
N PHE A 54 10.20 13.25 -2.22
CA PHE A 54 10.58 12.16 -1.32
C PHE A 54 9.59 12.02 -0.16
N PHE A 55 9.15 10.78 0.08
CA PHE A 55 8.30 10.39 1.19
C PHE A 55 8.63 8.94 1.58
N ASP A 56 8.92 8.71 2.86
CA ASP A 56 9.24 7.38 3.38
C ASP A 56 8.03 6.44 3.21
N PRO A 57 8.15 5.32 2.47
CA PRO A 57 7.03 4.40 2.29
C PRO A 57 6.50 3.74 3.57
N SER A 58 7.29 3.75 4.64
CA SER A 58 6.90 3.25 5.96
C SER A 58 6.21 4.29 6.85
N ASP A 59 6.17 5.55 6.43
CA ASP A 59 5.33 6.56 7.05
C ASP A 59 3.91 6.49 6.44
N ALA A 60 2.90 6.57 7.31
CA ALA A 60 1.51 6.62 6.87
C ALA A 60 1.16 8.05 6.43
N PHE A 61 0.27 8.17 5.43
CA PHE A 61 -0.23 9.46 4.97
C PHE A 61 -1.68 9.34 4.48
N PRO A 62 -2.47 10.42 4.55
CA PRO A 62 -3.88 10.41 4.17
C PRO A 62 -4.04 10.51 2.65
N LEU A 63 -3.81 9.40 1.93
CA LEU A 63 -3.90 9.33 0.47
C LEU A 63 -5.21 9.93 -0.09
N TRP A 64 -6.31 9.76 0.65
CA TRP A 64 -7.66 10.15 0.21
C TRP A 64 -7.94 11.64 0.28
N GLU A 65 -7.06 12.43 0.90
CA GLU A 65 -7.12 13.90 0.90
C GLU A 65 -6.51 14.51 -0.36
N PHE A 66 -5.92 13.67 -1.21
CA PHE A 66 -5.22 14.05 -2.43
C PHE A 66 -6.02 13.69 -3.67
N GLU A 67 -5.88 14.46 -4.74
CA GLU A 67 -6.43 14.11 -6.06
C GLU A 67 -5.39 13.32 -6.87
N SER A 68 -5.80 12.18 -7.44
CA SER A 68 -4.89 11.30 -8.21
C SER A 68 -4.25 12.01 -9.39
N ASP A 69 -5.03 12.79 -10.12
CA ASP A 69 -4.65 13.29 -11.44
C ASP A 69 -3.68 14.49 -11.38
N SER A 70 -3.63 15.18 -10.24
CA SER A 70 -2.79 16.37 -10.05
C SER A 70 -1.42 16.07 -9.42
N LEU A 71 -1.29 14.95 -8.73
CA LEU A 71 -0.10 14.63 -7.92
C LEU A 71 0.76 13.51 -8.48
N LEU A 72 0.19 12.70 -9.37
CA LEU A 72 0.90 11.58 -9.98
C LEU A 72 1.59 11.99 -11.28
N PRO A 73 2.79 11.46 -11.56
CA PRO A 73 3.38 11.60 -12.87
C PRO A 73 2.53 10.89 -13.93
N SER A 74 2.60 11.34 -15.19
CA SER A 74 1.82 10.78 -16.31
C SER A 74 2.05 9.29 -16.57
N SER A 75 3.15 8.73 -16.08
CA SER A 75 3.49 7.30 -16.16
C SER A 75 3.12 6.51 -14.91
N CYS A 76 2.39 7.09 -13.95
CA CYS A 76 2.01 6.41 -12.73
C CYS A 76 0.92 5.37 -13.00
N SER A 77 1.07 4.21 -12.37
CA SER A 77 0.15 3.08 -12.49
C SER A 77 -0.68 2.86 -11.22
N VAL A 78 -0.75 3.89 -10.38
CA VAL A 78 -1.55 3.95 -9.17
C VAL A 78 -2.75 4.85 -9.43
N GLU A 79 -3.91 4.40 -9.01
CA GLU A 79 -5.16 5.15 -9.09
C GLU A 79 -5.82 5.04 -7.73
N TRP A 80 -6.31 6.14 -7.17
CA TRP A 80 -7.22 6.10 -6.05
C TRP A 80 -8.38 7.05 -6.30
N PHE A 81 -9.56 6.62 -5.90
CA PHE A 81 -10.78 7.41 -6.08
C PHE A 81 -11.83 7.00 -5.07
N GLN A 82 -12.88 7.81 -4.99
CA GLN A 82 -14.02 7.56 -4.13
C GLN A 82 -15.28 7.41 -4.98
N THR A 83 -16.11 6.44 -4.65
CA THR A 83 -17.48 6.31 -5.15
C THR A 83 -18.47 6.74 -4.06
N ASP A 84 -19.76 6.68 -4.35
CA ASP A 84 -20.81 6.88 -3.34
C ASP A 84 -20.70 5.86 -2.19
N THR A 85 -20.15 4.69 -2.46
CA THR A 85 -20.16 3.54 -1.53
C THR A 85 -18.79 3.12 -1.03
N ASP A 86 -17.70 3.48 -1.71
CA ASP A 86 -16.37 2.90 -1.46
C ASP A 86 -15.24 3.91 -1.64
N TYR A 87 -14.14 3.67 -0.94
CA TYR A 87 -12.81 4.14 -1.29
C TYR A 87 -12.11 3.02 -2.06
N VAL A 88 -11.55 3.33 -3.23
CA VAL A 88 -10.91 2.34 -4.10
C VAL A 88 -9.48 2.76 -4.37
N LEU A 89 -8.54 1.85 -4.09
CA LEU A 89 -7.13 1.97 -4.45
C LEU A 89 -6.78 0.87 -5.46
N LYS A 90 -6.18 1.26 -6.58
CA LYS A 90 -5.61 0.35 -7.56
C LYS A 90 -4.13 0.66 -7.74
N ALA A 91 -3.32 -0.38 -7.84
CA ALA A 91 -1.91 -0.25 -8.20
C ALA A 91 -1.53 -1.40 -9.13
N GLN A 92 -0.94 -1.04 -10.28
CA GLN A 92 -0.39 -2.03 -11.20
C GLN A 92 1.02 -2.47 -10.77
N GLU A 93 1.46 -3.58 -11.35
CA GLU A 93 2.83 -4.08 -11.27
C GLU A 93 3.24 -4.50 -9.86
N ILE A 94 2.22 -4.86 -9.09
CA ILE A 94 2.37 -5.58 -7.85
C ILE A 94 3.02 -6.92 -8.22
N PRO A 95 4.17 -7.30 -7.64
CA PRO A 95 4.87 -8.55 -7.98
C PRO A 95 4.08 -9.77 -7.47
N GLY A 96 2.92 -10.03 -8.07
CA GLY A 96 1.98 -11.08 -7.71
C GLY A 96 2.15 -12.37 -8.51
N LEU A 97 3.16 -12.44 -9.39
CA LEU A 97 3.31 -13.51 -10.38
C LEU A 97 4.58 -14.36 -10.21
N GLY A 98 5.19 -14.30 -9.04
CA GLY A 98 6.29 -15.18 -8.70
C GLY A 98 6.40 -15.41 -7.22
N ASN A 99 7.41 -14.78 -6.64
CA ASN A 99 8.10 -15.32 -5.50
C ASN A 99 7.75 -14.66 -4.17
N ASP A 100 7.12 -13.49 -4.25
CA ASP A 100 6.95 -12.57 -3.14
C ASP A 100 5.53 -12.69 -2.57
N ILE A 101 5.42 -12.70 -1.24
CA ILE A 101 4.15 -12.84 -0.53
C ILE A 101 3.66 -11.43 -0.18
N ILE A 102 2.67 -10.94 -0.94
CA ILE A 102 1.98 -9.69 -0.63
C ILE A 102 1.12 -9.90 0.60
N GLN A 103 1.17 -8.92 1.50
CA GLN A 103 0.39 -8.87 2.72
C GLN A 103 -0.36 -7.55 2.74
N VAL A 104 -1.66 -7.62 3.00
CA VAL A 104 -2.51 -6.45 3.23
C VAL A 104 -2.98 -6.53 4.68
N CYS A 105 -2.71 -5.48 5.44
CA CYS A 105 -3.10 -5.37 6.83
C CYS A 105 -3.83 -4.03 7.06
N ILE A 106 -4.82 -4.02 7.95
CA ILE A 106 -5.41 -2.78 8.46
C ILE A 106 -5.14 -2.70 9.96
N GLU A 107 -4.38 -1.69 10.38
CA GLU A 107 -3.98 -1.49 11.78
C GLU A 107 -4.99 -0.60 12.49
N ASN A 108 -5.63 -1.12 13.54
CA ASN A 108 -6.56 -0.38 14.41
C ASN A 108 -7.68 0.36 13.67
N GLY A 109 -8.04 -0.10 12.47
CA GLY A 109 -9.01 0.58 11.59
C GLY A 109 -8.53 1.93 11.04
N LYS A 110 -7.24 2.27 11.17
CA LYS A 110 -6.68 3.58 10.82
C LYS A 110 -5.64 3.55 9.71
N ILE A 111 -4.87 2.46 9.57
CA ILE A 111 -3.77 2.42 8.61
C ILE A 111 -3.90 1.18 7.75
N LEU A 112 -4.03 1.37 6.45
CA LEU A 112 -3.84 0.34 5.44
C LEU A 112 -2.34 0.17 5.17
N GLU A 113 -1.81 -1.01 5.48
CA GLU A 113 -0.45 -1.43 5.14
C GLU A 113 -0.49 -2.42 3.98
N ILE A 114 0.28 -2.13 2.95
CA ILE A 114 0.56 -3.05 1.84
C ILE A 114 2.06 -3.33 1.88
N SER A 115 2.44 -4.58 2.13
CA SER A 115 3.85 -4.96 2.22
C SER A 115 4.13 -6.27 1.51
N GLY A 116 5.40 -6.51 1.19
CA GLY A 116 5.84 -7.78 0.62
C GLY A 116 7.32 -7.99 0.83
N GLN A 117 7.69 -9.24 1.09
CA GLN A 117 9.08 -9.65 1.26
C GLN A 117 9.61 -10.21 -0.05
N GLN A 118 10.81 -9.77 -0.44
CA GLN A 118 11.52 -10.33 -1.58
C GLN A 118 12.12 -11.69 -1.23
N ARG A 119 12.06 -12.66 -2.15
CA ARG A 119 12.44 -14.06 -1.88
C ARG A 119 13.85 -14.29 -1.34
N GLU A 120 14.79 -13.38 -1.61
CA GLU A 120 16.19 -13.54 -1.16
C GLU A 120 16.36 -13.27 0.34
N CYS A 121 15.34 -12.71 1.01
CA CYS A 121 15.40 -12.45 2.43
C CYS A 121 15.12 -13.73 3.27
N ARG A 122 16.13 -14.19 4.01
CA ARG A 122 16.03 -15.31 4.96
C ARG A 122 15.64 -14.88 6.38
N THR A 123 15.44 -13.58 6.62
CA THR A 123 15.23 -13.01 7.94
C THR A 123 13.75 -12.96 8.30
N LYS A 124 13.35 -13.65 9.38
CA LYS A 124 11.96 -13.66 9.87
C LYS A 124 11.46 -12.28 10.31
N ASP A 125 12.35 -11.41 10.78
CA ASP A 125 12.05 -10.06 11.29
C ASP A 125 12.45 -8.93 10.33
N TRP A 126 12.38 -9.14 9.01
CA TRP A 126 12.82 -8.15 8.01
C TRP A 126 12.14 -6.78 8.15
N LYS A 127 10.88 -6.73 8.62
CA LYS A 127 10.15 -5.49 8.91
C LYS A 127 10.80 -4.65 10.03
N LYS A 128 11.62 -5.24 10.91
CA LYS A 128 12.32 -4.55 12.02
C LYS A 128 13.71 -4.06 11.65
N CYS A 129 14.25 -4.48 10.51
CA CYS A 129 15.58 -4.11 10.05
C CYS A 129 15.48 -3.01 8.98
N LYS A 130 16.54 -2.84 8.18
CA LYS A 130 16.51 -2.06 6.93
C LYS A 130 15.60 -2.76 5.92
N TRP A 131 14.30 -2.62 6.11
CA TRP A 131 13.27 -3.37 5.38
C TRP A 131 13.40 -3.22 3.85
N TRP A 132 13.88 -2.08 3.37
CA TRP A 132 14.14 -1.79 1.96
C TRP A 132 15.24 -2.65 1.34
N GLU A 133 16.04 -3.37 2.12
CA GLU A 133 17.03 -4.36 1.64
C GLU A 133 16.39 -5.75 1.43
N HIS A 134 15.13 -5.92 1.82
CA HIS A 134 14.49 -7.22 1.98
C HIS A 134 13.06 -7.29 1.44
N GLY A 135 12.49 -6.16 1.03
CA GLY A 135 11.11 -6.07 0.63
C GLY A 135 10.67 -4.64 0.39
N TYR A 136 9.37 -4.43 0.54
CA TYR A 136 8.71 -3.15 0.31
C TYR A 136 7.51 -2.98 1.23
N VAL A 137 7.14 -1.72 1.45
CA VAL A 137 5.95 -1.33 2.22
C VAL A 137 5.35 -0.06 1.62
N ARG A 138 4.05 0.10 1.75
CA ARG A 138 3.36 1.38 1.68
C ARG A 138 2.31 1.43 2.80
N ARG A 139 2.31 2.50 3.58
CA ARG A 139 1.29 2.76 4.60
C ARG A 139 0.43 3.96 4.21
N ILE A 140 -0.89 3.80 4.34
CA ILE A 140 -1.90 4.78 3.94
C ILE A 140 -2.87 4.94 5.11
N GLU A 141 -3.13 6.16 5.52
CA GLU A 141 -4.17 6.44 6.52
C GLU A 141 -5.56 6.26 5.89
N LEU A 142 -6.45 5.60 6.62
CA LEU A 142 -7.82 5.38 6.23
C LEU A 142 -8.67 6.59 6.61
N PRO A 143 -9.66 6.99 5.78
CA PRO A 143 -10.64 7.99 6.16
C PRO A 143 -11.47 7.51 7.36
N ASP A 144 -11.93 8.45 8.19
CA ASP A 144 -12.74 8.13 9.38
C ASP A 144 -14.04 7.38 9.03
N GLN A 145 -14.62 7.65 7.86
CA GLN A 145 -15.88 7.06 7.40
C GLN A 145 -15.69 5.73 6.66
N THR A 146 -14.70 4.93 7.03
CA THR A 146 -14.41 3.63 6.40
C THR A 146 -14.88 2.46 7.25
N ASP A 147 -15.73 1.59 6.69
CA ASP A 147 -16.08 0.28 7.25
C ASP A 147 -14.96 -0.73 6.95
N TRP A 148 -13.83 -0.52 7.60
CA TRP A 148 -12.58 -1.24 7.34
C TRP A 148 -12.70 -2.75 7.52
N ARG A 149 -13.65 -3.24 8.35
CA ARG A 149 -13.90 -4.68 8.57
C ARG A 149 -14.45 -5.38 7.34
N LYS A 150 -15.04 -4.62 6.42
CA LYS A 150 -15.56 -5.11 5.13
C LYS A 150 -14.65 -4.75 3.97
N ALA A 151 -13.43 -4.30 4.24
CA ALA A 151 -12.47 -4.07 3.17
C ALA A 151 -12.15 -5.38 2.44
N GLU A 152 -11.94 -5.29 1.15
CA GLU A 152 -11.61 -6.42 0.30
C GLU A 152 -10.39 -6.07 -0.56
N ALA A 153 -9.51 -7.06 -0.76
CA ALA A 153 -8.33 -6.92 -1.58
C ALA A 153 -8.30 -8.02 -2.66
N TYR A 154 -7.96 -7.65 -3.88
CA TYR A 154 -7.94 -8.54 -5.04
C TYR A 154 -6.71 -8.30 -5.89
N ILE A 155 -6.12 -9.39 -6.39
CA ILE A 155 -5.12 -9.36 -7.46
C ILE A 155 -5.83 -9.74 -8.77
N LYS A 156 -5.93 -8.78 -9.69
CA LYS A 156 -6.54 -8.96 -11.02
C LYS A 156 -5.47 -9.12 -12.09
N ASN A 157 -5.68 -10.08 -12.99
CA ASN A 157 -4.77 -10.49 -14.05
C ASN A 157 -3.33 -10.69 -13.54
N ASP A 158 -3.21 -11.10 -12.28
CA ASP A 158 -1.97 -11.34 -11.56
C ASP A 158 -0.99 -10.14 -11.43
N VAL A 159 -1.41 -8.93 -11.85
CA VAL A 159 -0.54 -7.73 -11.88
C VAL A 159 -1.16 -6.50 -11.23
N VAL A 160 -2.48 -6.44 -11.04
CA VAL A 160 -3.16 -5.29 -10.44
C VAL A 160 -3.65 -5.65 -9.04
N LEU A 161 -3.18 -4.94 -8.02
CA LEU A 161 -3.81 -4.95 -6.70
C LEU A 161 -4.94 -3.93 -6.70
N GLU A 162 -6.13 -4.38 -6.34
CA GLU A 162 -7.30 -3.54 -6.10
C GLU A 162 -7.76 -3.74 -4.66
N ILE A 163 -7.83 -2.65 -3.90
CA ILE A 163 -8.34 -2.64 -2.54
C ILE A 163 -9.60 -1.77 -2.53
N LYS A 164 -10.69 -2.34 -2.05
CA LYS A 164 -11.97 -1.65 -1.85
C LYS A 164 -12.26 -1.56 -0.38
N MET A 165 -12.62 -0.36 0.08
CA MET A 165 -12.93 -0.07 1.47
C MET A 165 -14.30 0.60 1.51
N PRO A 166 -15.34 -0.14 1.93
CA PRO A 166 -16.69 0.41 1.98
C PRO A 166 -16.77 1.63 2.91
N LYS A 167 -17.63 2.58 2.56
CA LYS A 167 -17.98 3.72 3.40
C LYS A 167 -18.99 3.29 4.47
N ILE A 168 -18.89 3.87 5.65
CA ILE A 168 -19.92 3.71 6.68
C ILE A 168 -21.20 4.38 6.15
N PRO A 169 -22.36 3.68 6.10
CA PRO A 169 -23.61 4.30 5.66
C PRO A 169 -23.94 5.53 6.51
N PRO A 170 -24.48 6.61 5.91
CA PRO A 170 -24.94 7.74 6.70
C PRO A 170 -26.00 7.27 7.69
N ASP A 171 -25.85 7.70 8.94
CA ASP A 171 -26.79 7.34 9.99
C ASP A 171 -28.19 7.84 9.61
N ARG A 172 -29.17 6.93 9.55
CA ARG A 172 -30.57 7.26 9.19
C ARG A 172 -31.36 7.80 10.40
N SER A 173 -30.70 8.09 11.51
CA SER A 173 -31.33 8.42 12.80
C SER A 173 -31.70 9.90 13.00
N HIS A 174 -31.86 10.71 11.95
CA HIS A 174 -32.47 12.05 12.05
C HIS A 174 -33.34 12.41 10.84
N THR A 175 -34.48 11.73 10.71
CA THR A 175 -35.65 12.30 10.03
C THR A 175 -36.90 11.78 10.74
N ALA A 176 -37.39 12.58 11.69
CA ALA A 176 -38.71 12.48 12.28
C ALA A 176 -39.36 13.85 12.19
#